data_AF-A0A161UV82-F1
#
_entry.id   AF-A0A161UV82-F1
#
_cell.length_a   1.000
_cell.length_b   1.000
_cell.length_c   1.000
_cell.angle_alpha   90.00
_cell.angle_beta   90.00
_cell.angle_gamma   90.00
#
_symmetry.space_group_name_H-M   'P 1'
#
loop_
_entity.id
_entity.type
_entity.pdbx_description
1 polymer ?
#
loop_
_entity_poly.entity_id
_entity_poly.type
_entity_poly.pdbx_seq_one_letter_code
_entity_poly.pdbx_strand_id
1 'polypeptide(L)'
;MSILSSDLVQTYLKQMGNFPLLTAEEEIIYGHQVQKIISIKEIKNTLQEKLNKKLSFAELSNYLDKGESEISTIFSARRAS
;
A
#
# COMPACT_ATOMS: atom_id res chain seq x y z
N MET A 1 6.21 -32.87 18.92
CA MET A 1 6.35 -31.51 18.37
C MET A 1 5.59 -31.51 17.05
N SER A 2 4.58 -30.66 16.91
CA SER A 2 3.45 -30.83 16.00
C SER A 2 3.87 -30.86 14.53
N ILE A 3 3.60 -31.98 13.87
CA ILE A 3 3.72 -32.22 12.42
C ILE A 3 3.03 -31.09 11.60
N LEU A 4 1.94 -30.51 12.14
CA LEU A 4 1.23 -29.36 11.55
C LEU A 4 2.11 -28.09 11.47
N SER A 5 2.96 -27.84 12.46
CA SER A 5 3.82 -26.66 12.48
C SER A 5 4.93 -26.76 11.42
N SER A 6 5.44 -27.97 11.19
CA SER A 6 6.42 -28.22 10.13
C SER A 6 5.83 -27.99 8.73
N ASP A 7 4.60 -28.44 8.51
CA ASP A 7 3.90 -28.29 7.23
C ASP A 7 3.51 -26.83 6.95
N LEU A 8 3.10 -26.08 7.98
CA LEU A 8 2.84 -24.64 7.89
C LEU A 8 4.11 -23.85 7.57
N VAL A 9 5.23 -24.14 8.23
CA VAL A 9 6.52 -23.48 7.94
C VAL A 9 6.97 -23.79 6.52
N GLN A 10 6.85 -25.05 6.08
CA GLN A 10 7.24 -25.47 4.74
C GLN A 10 6.34 -24.84 3.65
N THR A 11 5.04 -24.77 3.89
CA THR A 11 4.07 -24.08 3.03
C THR A 11 4.37 -22.58 2.95
N TYR A 12 4.65 -21.93 4.09
CA TYR A 12 4.98 -20.51 4.16
C TYR A 12 6.24 -20.16 3.37
N LEU A 13 7.32 -20.94 3.54
CA LEU A 13 8.58 -20.73 2.79
C LEU A 13 8.39 -20.94 1.28
N LYS A 14 7.61 -21.95 0.89
CA LYS A 14 7.29 -22.18 -0.53
C LYS A 14 6.48 -21.03 -1.12
N GLN A 15 5.55 -20.46 -0.36
CA GLN A 15 4.78 -19.29 -0.79
C GLN A 15 5.63 -18.01 -0.87
N MET A 16 6.55 -17.78 0.06
CA MET A 16 7.47 -16.64 0.00
C MET A 16 8.42 -16.72 -1.20
N GLY A 17 8.93 -17.91 -1.52
CA GLY A 17 9.85 -18.12 -2.65
C GLY A 17 9.22 -17.90 -4.03
N ASN A 18 7.89 -17.81 -4.12
CA ASN A 18 7.20 -17.47 -5.37
C ASN A 18 7.34 -15.99 -5.75
N PHE A 19 7.78 -15.14 -4.82
CA PHE A 19 7.99 -13.71 -5.07
C PHE A 19 9.49 -13.45 -5.28
N PRO A 20 9.90 -12.96 -6.46
CA PRO A 20 11.29 -12.62 -6.70
C PRO A 20 11.72 -11.46 -5.78
N LEU A 21 13.00 -11.44 -5.44
CA LEU A 21 13.60 -10.32 -4.74
C LEU A 21 13.54 -9.07 -5.63
N LEU A 22 13.33 -7.93 -4.98
CA LEU A 22 13.37 -6.63 -5.65
C LEU A 22 14.80 -6.34 -6.12
N THR A 23 14.91 -5.77 -7.32
CA THR A 23 16.14 -5.12 -7.75
C THR A 23 16.32 -3.79 -7.03
N ALA A 24 17.55 -3.28 -6.95
CA ALA A 24 17.84 -2.00 -6.31
C ALA A 24 17.03 -0.83 -6.92
N GLU A 25 16.77 -0.89 -8.24
CA GLU A 25 15.95 0.11 -8.92
C GLU A 25 14.48 0.01 -8.51
N GLU A 26 13.93 -1.20 -8.42
CA GLU A 26 12.57 -1.42 -7.93
C GLU A 26 12.41 -1.00 -6.46
N GLU A 27 13.40 -1.25 -5.61
CA GLU A 27 13.39 -0.79 -4.21
C GLU A 27 13.30 0.74 -4.12
N ILE A 28 14.02 1.47 -4.98
CA ILE A 28 13.96 2.93 -5.05
C ILE A 28 12.57 3.37 -5.53
N ILE A 29 12.06 2.78 -6.61
CA ILE A 29 10.74 3.12 -7.18
C ILE A 29 9.62 2.89 -6.15
N TYR A 30 9.58 1.70 -5.55
CA TYR A 30 8.58 1.36 -4.55
C TYR A 30 8.76 2.18 -3.26
N GLY A 31 10.01 2.49 -2.88
CA GLY A 31 10.30 3.38 -1.76
C GLY A 31 9.64 4.76 -1.96
N HIS A 32 9.85 5.38 -3.13
CA HIS A 32 9.19 6.65 -3.46
C HIS A 32 7.67 6.54 -3.51
N GLN A 33 7.14 5.43 -4.00
CA GLN A 33 5.69 5.20 -4.04
C GLN A 33 5.10 5.08 -2.63
N VAL A 34 5.74 4.33 -1.74
CA VAL A 34 5.33 4.17 -0.34
C VAL A 34 5.36 5.52 0.39
N GLN A 35 6.40 6.33 0.19
CA GLN A 35 6.48 7.69 0.76
C GLN A 35 5.27 8.55 0.34
N LYS A 36 4.93 8.56 -0.96
CA LYS A 36 3.73 9.27 -1.46
C LYS A 36 2.44 8.75 -0.83
N ILE A 37 2.29 7.44 -0.70
CA ILE A 37 1.11 6.82 -0.07
C ILE A 37 1.00 7.24 1.40
N ILE A 38 2.10 7.22 2.15
CA ILE A 38 2.12 7.60 3.57
C ILE A 38 1.66 9.05 3.72
N SER A 39 2.25 9.99 2.98
CA SER A 39 1.88 11.41 3.06
C SER A 39 0.40 11.63 2.74
N ILE A 40 -0.13 10.98 1.70
CA ILE A 40 -1.56 11.10 1.34
C ILE A 40 -2.46 10.49 2.43
N LYS A 41 -2.04 9.37 3.02
CA LYS A 41 -2.79 8.71 4.09
C LYS A 41 -2.81 9.54 5.37
N GLU A 42 -1.72 10.22 5.71
CA GLU A 42 -1.66 11.15 6.84
C GLU A 42 -2.61 12.33 6.62
N ILE A 43 -2.54 12.99 5.46
CA ILE A 43 -3.44 14.10 5.11
C ILE A 43 -4.89 13.63 5.17
N LYS A 44 -5.18 12.46 4.61
CA LYS A 44 -6.50 11.83 4.69
C LYS A 44 -6.96 11.65 6.14
N ASN A 45 -6.12 11.06 7.00
CA ASN A 45 -6.47 10.80 8.39
C ASN A 45 -6.72 12.12 9.14
N THR A 46 -5.83 13.11 8.99
CA THR A 46 -5.99 14.43 9.61
C THR A 46 -7.29 15.11 9.17
N LEU A 47 -7.65 15.02 7.88
CA LEU A 47 -8.89 15.56 7.37
C LEU A 47 -10.11 14.81 7.92
N GLN A 48 -10.05 13.49 7.98
CA GLN A 48 -11.12 12.67 8.55
C GLN A 48 -11.36 12.97 10.03
N GLU A 49 -10.30 13.21 10.80
CA GLU A 49 -10.38 13.62 12.21
C GLU A 49 -11.00 15.02 12.34
N LYS A 50 -10.54 15.98 11.54
CA LYS A 50 -11.07 17.36 11.55
C LYS A 50 -12.54 17.44 11.16
N LEU A 51 -12.94 16.65 10.16
CA LEU A 51 -14.31 16.65 9.62
C LEU A 51 -15.22 15.64 10.31
N ASN A 52 -14.67 14.83 11.21
CA ASN A 52 -15.35 13.73 11.91
C ASN A 52 -16.18 12.83 10.96
N LYS A 53 -15.66 12.62 9.75
CA LYS A 53 -16.33 11.91 8.66
C LYS A 53 -15.31 11.10 7.87
N LYS A 54 -15.76 9.99 7.29
CA LYS A 54 -14.97 9.22 6.33
C LYS A 54 -14.90 9.93 4.98
N LEU A 55 -13.72 10.37 4.57
CA LEU A 55 -13.48 11.02 3.28
C LEU A 55 -13.43 9.99 2.15
N SER A 56 -14.11 10.31 1.05
CA SER A 56 -13.99 9.57 -0.21
C SER A 56 -12.73 9.98 -0.98
N PHE A 57 -12.30 9.17 -1.96
CA PHE A 57 -11.17 9.49 -2.83
C PHE A 57 -11.39 10.78 -3.63
N ALA A 58 -12.63 11.04 -4.07
CA ALA A 58 -13.01 12.28 -4.75
C ALA A 58 -12.85 13.53 -3.85
N GLU A 59 -13.23 13.43 -2.57
CA GLU A 59 -13.04 14.54 -1.61
C GLU A 59 -11.54 14.78 -1.36
N LEU A 60 -10.73 13.72 -1.23
CA LEU A 60 -9.28 13.84 -1.06
C LEU A 60 -8.58 14.45 -2.27
N SER A 61 -9.02 14.11 -3.49
CA SER A 61 -8.54 14.71 -4.73
C SER A 61 -8.74 16.22 -4.74
N ASN A 62 -9.91 16.67 -4.31
CA ASN A 62 -10.23 18.09 -4.21
C ASN A 62 -9.35 18.80 -3.16
N TYR A 63 -9.09 18.18 -2.01
CA TYR A 63 -8.22 18.75 -0.97
C TYR A 63 -6.73 18.78 -1.33
N LEU A 64 -6.27 17.84 -2.16
CA LEU A 64 -4.86 17.69 -2.51
C LEU A 64 -4.48 18.46 -3.78
N ASP A 65 -5.43 19.10 -4.46
CA ASP A 65 -5.27 19.68 -5.80
C ASP A 65 -4.61 18.69 -6.78
N LYS A 66 -4.88 17.40 -6.56
CA LYS A 66 -4.32 16.28 -7.32
C LYS A 66 -5.45 15.54 -7.99
N GLY A 67 -5.25 15.17 -9.26
CA GLY A 67 -6.30 14.48 -10.02
C GLY A 67 -6.72 13.18 -9.33
N GLU A 68 -8.02 12.88 -9.33
CA GLU A 68 -8.59 11.66 -8.75
C GLU A 68 -7.93 10.40 -9.33
N SER A 69 -7.53 10.48 -10.60
CA SER A 69 -6.77 9.43 -11.29
C SER A 69 -5.38 9.19 -10.69
N GLU A 70 -4.68 10.23 -10.23
CA GLU A 70 -3.38 10.07 -9.57
C GLU A 70 -3.53 9.39 -8.20
N ILE A 71 -4.52 9.81 -7.41
CA ILE A 71 -4.79 9.20 -6.09
C ILE A 71 -5.21 7.75 -6.28
N SER A 72 -6.12 7.47 -7.22
CA SER A 72 -6.55 6.11 -7.54
C SER A 72 -5.38 5.24 -7.97
N THR A 73 -4.49 5.74 -8.83
CA THR A 73 -3.29 5.02 -9.28
C THR A 73 -2.32 4.73 -8.14
N ILE A 74 -2.11 5.69 -7.24
CA ILE A 74 -1.27 5.55 -6.06
C ILE A 74 -1.82 4.46 -5.12
N PHE A 75 -3.14 4.35 -4.98
CA PHE A 75 -3.78 3.33 -4.13
C PHE A 75 -4.02 1.99 -4.84
N SER A 76 -4.21 1.95 -6.17
CA SER A 76 -4.52 0.75 -6.96
C SER A 76 -3.29 -0.07 -7.31
N ALA A 77 -2.11 0.54 -7.39
CA ALA A 77 -0.84 -0.15 -7.59
C ALA A 77 -0.54 -1.22 -6.51
N ARG A 78 -1.26 -1.18 -5.38
CA ARG A 78 -1.26 -2.24 -4.35
C ARG A 78 -1.80 -3.59 -4.84
N ARG A 79 -2.51 -3.64 -5.98
CA ARG A 79 -3.30 -4.80 -6.43
C ARG A 79 -2.74 -5.52 -7.65
N ALA A 80 -1.59 -5.09 -8.17
CA ALA A 80 -0.90 -5.76 -9.28
C ALA A 80 0.24 -6.61 -8.72
N SER A 81 -0.09 -7.75 -8.11
CA SER A 81 0.84 -8.84 -7.80
C SER A 81 0.04 -10.13 -7.65
#